data_AF-A0A0P9YYX9-F1
#
_entry.id   AF-A0A0P9YYX9-F1
#
_cell.length_a   1.000
_cell.length_b   1.000
_cell.length_c   1.000
_cell.angle_alpha   90.00
_cell.angle_beta   90.00
_cell.angle_gamma   90.00
#
_symmetry.space_group_name_H-M   'P 1'
#
loop_
_entity.id
_entity.type
_entity.pdbx_description
1 polymer ?
#
loop_
_entity_poly.entity_id
_entity_poly.type
_entity_poly.pdbx_seq_one_letter_code
_entity_poly.pdbx_strand_id
1 'polypeptide(L)'
;MKTHALLSTLGLSLMISTLTAQAAALSSEHSTFGQLPDGTAVEKFTLRNSHGVQASIITYGATLQSLLVPDKAGKVEDIVLGFDDVQGYQDNGTVYFGATIGRFGNRLAGGKFSLDGKTYQVPLNDKTNALHGGTQGFDKRLWKAEETKTGDSVGVKLTYVSPDGEMGFPGTLKTEVTYSLNEKNELKIDYRATTDKPTVLNLTNHSYFNLAGAGTVVMYSNRSPPCTLRTTHRSTTS
;
A
#
# COMPACT_ATOMS: atom_id res chain seq x y z
N MET A 1 -3.22 1.98 85.76
CA MET A 1 -2.08 1.08 85.48
C MET A 1 -2.43 0.20 84.29
N LYS A 2 -1.58 0.26 83.26
CA LYS A 2 -1.44 -0.65 82.10
C LYS A 2 -2.55 -0.67 81.04
N THR A 3 -2.37 0.26 80.10
CA THR A 3 -2.65 0.17 78.66
C THR A 3 -2.17 -1.12 78.03
N HIS A 4 -2.95 -1.74 77.14
CA HIS A 4 -2.45 -2.41 75.93
C HIS A 4 -3.55 -2.42 74.86
N ALA A 5 -3.37 -1.60 73.82
CA ALA A 5 -4.12 -1.65 72.58
C ALA A 5 -3.43 -2.67 71.65
N LEU A 6 -4.17 -3.68 71.18
CA LEU A 6 -3.74 -4.51 70.05
C LEU A 6 -4.21 -3.85 68.75
N LEU A 7 -3.27 -3.29 67.99
CA LEU A 7 -3.47 -2.98 66.58
C LEU A 7 -3.28 -4.27 65.76
N SER A 8 -4.35 -4.77 65.16
CA SER A 8 -4.30 -5.76 64.09
C SER A 8 -4.12 -5.04 62.76
N THR A 9 -2.90 -5.06 62.22
CA THR A 9 -2.61 -4.53 60.88
C THR A 9 -3.06 -5.53 59.82
N LEU A 10 -4.15 -5.20 59.13
CA LEU A 10 -4.61 -5.93 57.95
C LEU A 10 -3.72 -5.52 56.76
N GLY A 11 -2.76 -6.38 56.40
CA GLY A 11 -1.89 -6.18 55.23
C GLY A 11 -2.66 -6.39 53.94
N LEU A 12 -3.08 -5.30 53.29
CA LEU A 12 -3.67 -5.33 51.95
C LEU A 12 -2.53 -5.45 50.92
N SER A 13 -2.26 -6.66 50.45
CA SER A 13 -1.27 -6.90 49.40
C SER A 13 -1.85 -6.51 48.04
N LEU A 14 -1.48 -5.33 47.54
CA LEU A 14 -1.89 -4.83 46.23
C LEU A 14 -1.05 -5.53 45.15
N MET A 15 -1.59 -6.58 44.55
CA MET A 15 -1.00 -7.22 43.36
C MET A 15 -1.14 -6.25 42.17
N ILE A 16 -0.13 -5.42 41.95
CA ILE A 16 -0.01 -4.61 40.72
C ILE A 16 0.38 -5.57 39.60
N SER A 17 -0.61 -6.07 38.86
CA SER A 17 -0.36 -6.78 37.61
C SER A 17 0.16 -5.78 36.59
N THR A 18 1.49 -5.75 36.41
CA THR A 18 2.09 -5.04 35.28
C THR A 18 1.66 -5.75 34.00
N LEU A 19 0.66 -5.21 33.31
CA LEU A 19 0.43 -5.50 31.89
C LEU A 19 1.63 -4.96 31.14
N THR A 20 2.66 -5.79 30.97
CA THR A 20 3.68 -5.51 29.96
C THR A 20 2.94 -5.56 28.63
N ALA A 21 2.76 -4.39 28.01
CA ALA A 21 2.40 -4.32 26.61
C ALA A 21 3.50 -5.07 25.85
N GLN A 22 3.23 -6.32 25.47
CA GLN A 22 4.12 -7.09 24.64
C GLN A 22 4.24 -6.29 23.33
N ALA A 23 5.40 -5.68 23.10
CA ALA A 23 5.66 -5.03 21.82
C ALA A 23 5.45 -6.10 20.74
N ALA A 24 4.45 -5.91 19.88
CA ALA A 24 4.08 -6.90 18.88
C ALA A 24 5.26 -7.04 17.90
N ALA A 25 5.89 -8.21 17.86
CA ALA A 25 6.97 -8.48 16.93
C ALA A 25 6.50 -8.32 15.46
N LEU A 26 7.44 -8.23 14.52
CA LEU A 26 7.16 -8.28 13.09
C LEU A 26 6.07 -9.31 12.74
N SER A 27 5.00 -8.83 12.11
CA SER A 27 3.85 -9.65 11.73
C SER A 27 3.26 -9.24 10.38
N SER A 28 2.68 -10.22 9.70
CA SER A 28 1.89 -10.04 8.48
C SER A 28 0.49 -10.61 8.75
N GLU A 29 -0.53 -9.86 8.37
CA GLU A 29 -1.93 -10.27 8.45
C GLU A 29 -2.55 -10.20 7.05
N HIS A 30 -3.29 -11.25 6.67
CA HIS A 30 -3.98 -11.35 5.39
C HIS A 30 -5.50 -11.26 5.58
N SER A 31 -6.18 -10.47 4.73
CA SER A 31 -7.64 -10.27 4.74
C SER A 31 -8.18 -9.94 3.34
N THR A 32 -9.49 -10.06 3.13
CA THR A 32 -10.14 -9.55 1.91
C THR A 32 -10.31 -8.03 2.00
N PHE A 33 -10.01 -7.32 0.91
CA PHE A 33 -10.23 -5.88 0.77
C PHE A 33 -11.53 -5.54 0.05
N GLY A 34 -11.94 -6.39 -0.90
CA GLY A 34 -13.14 -6.20 -1.70
C GLY A 34 -13.18 -7.19 -2.86
N GLN A 35 -14.04 -6.91 -3.84
CA GLN A 35 -14.14 -7.71 -5.06
C GLN A 35 -14.22 -6.80 -6.29
N LEU A 36 -13.67 -7.27 -7.39
CA LEU A 36 -13.86 -6.65 -8.70
C LEU A 36 -15.29 -6.93 -9.23
N PRO A 37 -15.76 -6.22 -10.28
CA PRO A 37 -17.10 -6.42 -10.83
C PRO A 37 -17.38 -7.84 -11.33
N ASP A 38 -16.34 -8.60 -11.67
CA ASP A 38 -16.44 -10.00 -12.08
C ASP A 38 -16.45 -11.00 -10.89
N GLY A 39 -16.45 -10.49 -9.66
CA GLY A 39 -16.43 -11.28 -8.42
C GLY A 39 -15.03 -11.69 -7.96
N THR A 40 -13.97 -11.34 -8.69
CA THR A 40 -12.60 -11.69 -8.30
C THR A 40 -12.22 -10.94 -7.02
N ALA A 41 -11.76 -11.68 -6.00
CA ALA A 41 -11.37 -11.10 -4.72
C ALA A 41 -10.09 -10.24 -4.84
N VAL A 42 -10.12 -9.09 -4.18
CA VAL A 42 -8.93 -8.27 -3.91
C VAL A 42 -8.52 -8.50 -2.47
N GLU A 43 -7.26 -8.86 -2.27
CA GLU A 43 -6.69 -9.20 -0.97
C GLU A 43 -5.89 -8.02 -0.43
N LYS A 44 -5.76 -7.96 0.90
CA LYS A 44 -4.98 -6.97 1.64
C LYS A 44 -4.02 -7.67 2.60
N PHE A 45 -2.76 -7.28 2.53
CA PHE A 45 -1.69 -7.71 3.41
C PHE A 45 -1.30 -6.54 4.31
N THR A 46 -1.28 -6.76 5.61
CA THR A 46 -0.92 -5.73 6.60
C THR A 46 0.34 -6.14 7.33
N LEU A 47 1.42 -5.40 7.07
CA LEU A 47 2.73 -5.58 7.69
C LEU A 47 2.82 -4.68 8.92
N ARG A 48 3.31 -5.21 10.04
CA ARG A 48 3.46 -4.48 11.30
C ARG A 48 4.83 -4.71 11.89
N ASN A 49 5.37 -3.72 12.59
CA ASN A 49 6.56 -3.86 13.42
C ASN A 49 6.28 -3.48 14.88
N SER A 50 7.27 -3.70 15.75
CA SER A 50 7.14 -3.48 17.19
C SER A 50 7.11 -2.01 17.61
N HIS A 51 7.45 -1.11 16.68
CA HIS A 51 7.45 0.32 16.89
C HIS A 51 6.12 0.99 16.52
N GLY A 52 5.12 0.22 16.06
CA GLY A 52 3.80 0.74 15.72
C GLY A 52 3.67 1.24 14.28
N VAL A 53 4.67 1.01 13.42
CA VAL A 53 4.52 1.23 11.97
C VAL A 53 3.68 0.10 11.39
N GLN A 54 2.72 0.48 10.53
CA GLN A 54 1.88 -0.46 9.80
C GLN A 54 1.78 -0.05 8.33
N ALA A 55 2.08 -0.97 7.43
CA ALA A 55 1.87 -0.80 5.99
C ALA A 55 0.80 -1.78 5.51
N SER A 56 -0.20 -1.30 4.78
CA SER A 56 -1.21 -2.17 4.15
C SER A 56 -1.07 -2.11 2.63
N ILE A 57 -0.96 -3.27 2.00
CA ILE A 57 -0.77 -3.45 0.56
C ILE A 57 -1.95 -4.25 0.02
N ILE A 58 -2.54 -3.82 -1.10
CA ILE A 58 -3.62 -4.54 -1.77
C ILE A 58 -3.17 -5.15 -3.11
N THR A 59 -3.77 -6.27 -3.50
CA THR A 59 -3.39 -6.98 -4.74
C THR A 59 -3.79 -6.24 -6.01
N TYR A 60 -4.80 -5.36 -5.96
CA TYR A 60 -5.15 -4.49 -7.08
C TYR A 60 -4.10 -3.38 -7.23
N GLY A 61 -3.41 -3.37 -8.37
CA GLY A 61 -2.34 -2.43 -8.68
C GLY A 61 -1.06 -2.61 -7.87
N ALA A 62 -0.93 -3.69 -7.09
CA ALA A 62 0.13 -3.85 -6.09
C ALA A 62 0.34 -2.56 -5.28
N THR A 63 -0.77 -2.07 -4.72
CA THR A 63 -0.93 -0.70 -4.23
C THR A 63 -0.60 -0.63 -2.74
N LEU A 64 0.24 0.33 -2.35
CA LEU A 64 0.39 0.76 -0.95
C LEU A 64 -0.87 1.53 -0.56
N GLN A 65 -1.78 0.85 0.12
CA GLN A 65 -3.11 1.37 0.46
C GLN A 65 -3.09 2.29 1.68
N SER A 66 -2.29 1.96 2.70
CA SER A 66 -2.09 2.80 3.88
C SER A 66 -0.70 2.63 4.47
N LEU A 67 -0.20 3.67 5.13
CA LEU A 67 1.05 3.67 5.87
C LEU A 67 0.86 4.46 7.17
N LEU A 68 0.62 3.74 8.25
CA LEU A 68 0.44 4.31 9.57
C LEU A 68 1.80 4.42 10.27
N VAL A 69 2.13 5.63 10.74
CA VAL A 69 3.42 5.93 11.37
C VAL A 69 3.17 6.70 12.68
N PRO A 70 3.78 6.31 13.80
CA PRO A 70 3.76 7.10 15.04
C PRO A 70 4.58 8.38 14.90
N ASP A 71 4.05 9.49 15.40
CA ASP A 71 4.78 10.74 15.57
C ASP A 71 5.66 10.73 16.85
N LYS A 72 6.30 11.87 17.15
CA LYS A 72 7.17 12.01 18.34
C LYS A 72 6.44 11.86 19.67
N ALA A 73 5.11 12.02 19.69
CA ALA A 73 4.25 11.83 20.87
C ALA A 73 3.62 10.43 20.89
N GLY A 74 3.95 9.56 19.93
CA GLY A 74 3.37 8.22 19.78
C GLY A 74 1.96 8.23 19.16
N LYS A 75 1.47 9.37 18.67
CA LYS A 75 0.20 9.43 17.94
C LYS A 75 0.40 8.83 16.55
N VAL A 76 -0.38 7.82 16.22
CA VAL A 76 -0.29 7.11 14.94
C VAL A 76 -1.25 7.73 13.93
N GLU A 77 -0.74 8.10 12.76
CA GLU A 77 -1.53 8.61 11.65
C GLU A 77 -1.18 7.93 10.33
N ASP A 78 -2.15 7.83 9.43
CA ASP A 78 -1.93 7.38 8.06
C ASP A 78 -1.33 8.54 7.26
N ILE A 79 -0.11 8.35 6.75
CA ILE A 79 0.65 9.39 6.07
C ILE A 79 0.61 9.28 4.55
N VAL A 80 -0.18 8.37 3.99
CA VAL A 80 -0.40 8.27 2.54
C VAL A 80 -1.87 8.48 2.17
N LEU A 81 -2.10 9.05 0.99
CA LEU A 81 -3.45 9.18 0.45
C LEU A 81 -3.91 7.86 -0.17
N GLY A 82 -5.17 7.51 0.03
CA GLY A 82 -5.77 6.28 -0.47
C GLY A 82 -7.29 6.21 -0.25
N PHE A 83 -7.86 5.07 -0.61
CA PHE A 83 -9.29 4.77 -0.45
C PHE A 83 -9.49 3.59 0.51
N ASP A 84 -10.67 3.53 1.13
CA ASP A 84 -11.01 2.48 2.10
C ASP A 84 -11.53 1.18 1.45
N ASP A 85 -11.91 1.23 0.17
CA ASP A 85 -12.38 0.08 -0.60
C ASP A 85 -11.81 0.06 -2.02
N VAL A 86 -11.95 -1.09 -2.69
CA VAL A 86 -11.48 -1.30 -4.07
C VAL A 86 -12.26 -0.45 -5.10
N GLN A 87 -13.51 -0.07 -4.79
CA GLN A 87 -14.33 0.71 -5.71
C GLN A 87 -13.78 2.13 -5.85
N GLY A 88 -13.33 2.74 -4.74
CA GLY A 88 -12.65 4.03 -4.75
C GLY A 88 -11.43 4.05 -5.67
N TYR A 89 -10.62 2.98 -5.67
CA TYR A 89 -9.49 2.84 -6.59
C TYR A 89 -9.92 2.68 -8.05
N GLN A 90 -10.99 1.93 -8.33
CA GLN A 90 -11.50 1.73 -9.69
C GLN A 90 -12.11 3.02 -10.27
N ASP A 91 -12.92 3.72 -9.49
CA ASP A 91 -13.63 4.94 -9.93
C ASP A 91 -12.68 6.14 -10.07
N ASN A 92 -11.56 6.14 -9.35
CA ASN A 92 -10.59 7.23 -9.34
C ASN A 92 -9.22 6.81 -9.87
N GLY A 93 -9.15 5.82 -10.75
CA GLY A 93 -7.87 5.28 -11.26
C GLY A 93 -6.95 6.28 -11.97
N THR A 94 -7.38 7.53 -12.21
CA THR A 94 -6.54 8.60 -12.77
C THR A 94 -5.67 9.33 -11.75
N VAL A 95 -5.86 9.11 -10.45
CA VAL A 95 -5.03 9.74 -9.40
C VAL A 95 -3.89 8.84 -8.93
N TYR A 96 -3.93 7.55 -9.29
CA TYR A 96 -2.84 6.58 -9.08
C TYR A 96 -2.38 6.38 -7.62
N PHE A 97 -3.19 6.74 -6.64
CA PHE A 97 -2.79 6.70 -5.22
C PHE A 97 -2.16 5.37 -4.81
N GLY A 98 -0.87 5.42 -4.47
CA GLY A 98 -0.11 4.29 -3.92
C GLY A 98 0.17 3.16 -4.90
N ALA A 99 -0.29 3.26 -6.16
CA ALA A 99 -0.26 2.15 -7.11
C ALA A 99 1.14 1.90 -7.68
N THR A 100 1.40 0.65 -8.07
CA THR A 100 2.55 0.31 -8.90
C THR A 100 2.29 0.75 -10.33
N ILE A 101 3.18 1.57 -10.87
CA ILE A 101 3.10 2.10 -12.23
C ILE A 101 4.00 1.30 -13.16
N GLY A 102 3.47 0.90 -14.30
CA GLY A 102 4.19 0.17 -15.34
C GLY A 102 3.31 -0.16 -16.55
N ARG A 103 3.88 -0.63 -17.66
CA ARG A 103 5.31 -0.93 -17.89
C ARG A 103 6.21 0.31 -18.00
N PHE A 104 5.65 1.47 -18.29
CA PHE A 104 6.43 2.71 -18.39
C PHE A 104 5.77 3.84 -17.60
N GLY A 105 6.40 4.22 -16.49
CA GLY A 105 6.00 5.36 -15.69
C GLY A 105 6.25 6.69 -16.40
N ASN A 106 5.36 7.65 -16.15
CA ASN A 106 5.32 8.96 -16.80
C ASN A 106 4.87 8.87 -18.28
N ARG A 107 5.24 9.85 -19.10
CA ARG A 107 4.70 10.08 -20.44
C ARG A 107 5.58 9.53 -21.55
N LEU A 108 4.93 8.94 -22.55
CA LEU A 108 5.49 8.72 -23.88
C LEU A 108 4.82 9.69 -24.85
N ALA A 109 5.62 10.55 -25.49
CA ALA A 109 5.14 11.53 -26.45
C ALA A 109 4.47 10.83 -27.64
N GLY A 110 3.25 11.21 -27.98
CA GLY A 110 2.49 10.52 -29.05
C GLY A 110 2.15 9.07 -28.73
N GLY A 111 2.40 8.60 -27.50
CA GLY A 111 2.34 7.18 -27.14
C GLY A 111 3.31 6.29 -27.93
N LYS A 112 4.36 6.85 -28.52
CA LYS A 112 5.25 6.11 -29.42
C LYS A 112 6.65 5.97 -28.83
N PHE A 113 7.27 4.86 -29.16
CA PHE A 113 8.70 4.66 -28.99
C PHE A 113 9.23 3.74 -30.09
N SER A 114 10.53 3.83 -30.37
CA SER A 114 11.21 2.94 -31.31
C SER A 114 12.19 2.07 -30.54
N LEU A 115 12.20 0.77 -30.86
CA LEU A 115 13.12 -0.21 -30.29
C LEU A 115 13.55 -1.14 -31.41
N ASP A 116 14.86 -1.32 -31.58
CA ASP A 116 15.47 -2.13 -32.63
C ASP A 116 14.92 -1.86 -34.04
N GLY A 117 14.73 -0.58 -34.37
CA GLY A 117 14.22 -0.14 -35.67
C GLY A 117 12.72 -0.33 -35.89
N LYS A 118 11.99 -0.91 -34.92
CA LYS A 118 10.52 -1.04 -34.97
C LYS A 118 9.84 0.00 -34.10
N THR A 119 8.80 0.63 -34.62
CA THR A 119 7.94 1.56 -33.88
C THR A 119 6.80 0.82 -33.19
N TYR A 120 6.58 1.15 -31.92
CA TYR A 120 5.50 0.62 -31.09
C TYR A 120 4.55 1.76 -30.69
N GLN A 121 3.28 1.43 -30.49
CA GLN A 121 2.23 2.38 -30.12
C GLN A 121 1.54 1.91 -28.83
N VAL A 122 1.65 2.72 -27.79
CA VAL A 122 0.91 2.61 -26.55
C VAL A 122 -0.38 3.45 -26.68
N PRO A 123 -1.54 2.95 -26.21
CA PRO A 123 -2.78 3.72 -26.20
C PRO A 123 -2.64 5.07 -25.53
N LEU A 124 -3.16 6.11 -26.18
CA LEU A 124 -3.18 7.47 -25.65
C LEU A 124 -4.25 7.58 -24.56
N ASN A 125 -3.85 8.05 -23.38
CA ASN A 125 -4.72 8.24 -22.24
C ASN A 125 -4.46 9.58 -21.52
N ASP A 126 -3.54 10.40 -22.03
CA ASP A 126 -3.30 11.76 -21.57
C ASP A 126 -3.14 12.69 -22.77
N LYS A 127 -4.29 13.16 -23.28
CA LYS A 127 -4.37 14.00 -24.49
C LYS A 127 -3.70 13.30 -25.68
N THR A 128 -2.57 13.82 -26.16
CA THR A 128 -1.79 13.29 -27.27
C THR A 128 -0.72 12.29 -26.84
N ASN A 129 -0.61 11.97 -25.55
CA ASN A 129 0.44 11.14 -24.99
C ASN A 129 -0.13 9.85 -24.39
N ALA A 130 0.73 8.85 -24.24
CA ALA A 130 0.48 7.76 -23.30
C ALA A 130 1.11 8.12 -21.95
N LEU A 131 0.44 7.78 -20.87
CA LEU A 131 0.81 8.07 -19.48
C LEU A 131 0.70 6.80 -18.66
N HIS A 132 1.72 6.52 -17.84
CA HIS A 132 1.70 5.47 -16.82
C HIS A 132 1.31 4.07 -17.36
N GLY A 133 1.90 3.69 -18.50
CA GLY A 133 1.63 2.39 -19.14
C GLY A 133 0.34 2.32 -19.97
N GLY A 134 -0.42 3.41 -20.07
CA GLY A 134 -1.61 3.54 -20.92
C GLY A 134 -2.94 3.33 -20.18
N THR A 135 -4.01 3.06 -20.93
CA THR A 135 -5.38 2.94 -20.38
C THR A 135 -5.56 1.79 -19.38
N GLN A 136 -4.83 0.68 -19.52
CA GLN A 136 -4.88 -0.49 -18.64
C GLN A 136 -3.46 -0.85 -18.14
N GLY A 137 -2.78 0.12 -17.54
CA GLY A 137 -1.47 -0.04 -16.92
C GLY A 137 -1.46 -0.96 -15.69
N PHE A 138 -0.28 -1.17 -15.12
CA PHE A 138 -0.05 -2.08 -13.99
C PHE A 138 -0.86 -1.73 -12.74
N ASP A 139 -1.22 -0.46 -12.59
CA ASP A 139 -2.07 0.09 -11.53
C ASP A 139 -3.49 -0.49 -11.54
N LYS A 140 -3.95 -1.02 -12.68
CA LYS A 140 -5.30 -1.56 -12.87
C LYS A 140 -5.34 -3.09 -12.95
N ARG A 141 -4.21 -3.75 -12.71
CA ARG A 141 -4.09 -5.20 -12.79
C ARG A 141 -4.24 -5.83 -11.41
N LEU A 142 -4.80 -7.03 -11.37
CA LEU A 142 -4.78 -7.84 -10.16
C LEU A 142 -3.46 -8.63 -10.13
N TRP A 143 -2.70 -8.46 -9.07
CA TRP A 143 -1.42 -9.12 -8.86
C TRP A 143 -1.59 -10.37 -7.99
N LYS A 144 -0.85 -11.42 -8.28
CA LYS A 144 -0.76 -12.59 -7.39
C LYS A 144 0.15 -12.24 -6.22
N ALA A 145 -0.31 -12.42 -4.99
CA ALA A 145 0.49 -12.16 -3.79
C ALA A 145 0.97 -13.44 -3.11
N GLU A 146 2.10 -13.32 -2.42
CA GLU A 146 2.69 -14.33 -1.55
C GLU A 146 3.35 -13.60 -0.37
N GLU A 147 3.02 -13.97 0.86
CA GLU A 147 3.72 -13.45 2.04
C GLU A 147 5.19 -13.84 2.03
N THR A 148 6.05 -12.94 2.50
CA THR A 148 7.48 -13.20 2.63
C THR A 148 7.92 -12.89 4.06
N LYS A 149 8.90 -13.64 4.55
CA LYS A 149 9.51 -13.41 5.85
C LYS A 149 10.98 -13.75 5.80
N THR A 150 11.81 -12.82 6.27
CA THR A 150 13.22 -13.02 6.56
C THR A 150 13.45 -12.89 8.07
N GLY A 151 14.65 -13.18 8.55
CA GLY A 151 14.97 -13.04 9.98
C GLY A 151 14.81 -11.59 10.49
N ASP A 152 14.88 -10.61 9.59
CA ASP A 152 14.89 -9.17 9.88
C ASP A 152 13.69 -8.40 9.30
N SER A 153 12.81 -9.03 8.51
CA SER A 153 11.65 -8.35 7.90
C SER A 153 10.45 -9.27 7.64
N VAL A 154 9.27 -8.68 7.58
CA VAL A 154 8.04 -9.29 7.04
C VAL A 154 7.63 -8.54 5.79
N GLY A 155 7.01 -9.22 4.84
CA GLY A 155 6.70 -8.62 3.55
C GLY A 155 5.64 -9.35 2.75
N VAL A 156 5.37 -8.82 1.57
CA VAL A 156 4.52 -9.42 0.55
C VAL A 156 5.17 -9.21 -0.82
N LYS A 157 5.28 -10.30 -1.59
CA LYS A 157 5.74 -10.29 -2.97
C LYS A 157 4.53 -10.40 -3.88
N LEU A 158 4.34 -9.41 -4.74
CA LEU A 158 3.30 -9.35 -5.74
C LEU A 158 3.90 -9.64 -7.11
N THR A 159 3.26 -10.52 -7.87
CA THR A 159 3.70 -10.90 -9.22
C THR A 159 2.60 -10.65 -10.25
N TYR A 160 2.97 -10.05 -11.37
CA TYR A 160 2.12 -9.91 -12.55
C TYR A 160 2.89 -10.29 -13.81
N VAL A 161 2.23 -11.05 -14.69
CA VAL A 161 2.76 -11.43 -16.00
C VAL A 161 2.00 -10.63 -17.04
N SER A 162 2.68 -9.64 -17.62
CA SER A 162 2.18 -8.83 -18.71
C SER A 162 2.52 -9.54 -20.03
N PRO A 163 1.54 -10.03 -20.81
CA PRO A 163 1.83 -10.79 -22.03
C PRO A 163 2.45 -9.91 -23.13
N ASP A 164 3.12 -10.53 -24.10
CA ASP A 164 3.61 -9.84 -25.31
C ASP A 164 2.49 -9.04 -25.99
N GLY A 165 2.78 -7.77 -26.32
CA GLY A 165 1.83 -6.86 -26.93
C GLY A 165 0.86 -6.18 -25.95
N GLU A 166 0.88 -6.50 -24.65
CA GLU A 166 0.02 -5.81 -23.69
C GLU A 166 0.28 -4.30 -23.72
N MET A 167 -0.80 -3.53 -23.89
CA MET A 167 -0.74 -2.06 -24.02
C MET A 167 0.21 -1.57 -25.12
N GLY A 168 0.54 -2.42 -26.10
CA GLY A 168 1.45 -2.11 -27.20
C GLY A 168 2.94 -2.34 -26.90
N PHE A 169 3.30 -2.83 -25.71
CA PHE A 169 4.69 -3.13 -25.35
C PHE A 169 5.09 -4.54 -25.82
N PRO A 170 6.27 -4.72 -26.45
CA PRO A 170 6.76 -6.04 -26.83
C PRO A 170 7.22 -6.86 -25.62
N GLY A 171 7.23 -8.17 -25.78
CA GLY A 171 7.75 -9.14 -24.82
C GLY A 171 6.76 -9.47 -23.72
N THR A 172 6.71 -10.75 -23.34
CA THR A 172 6.09 -11.17 -22.09
C THR A 172 7.00 -10.72 -20.95
N LEU A 173 6.50 -9.85 -20.07
CA LEU A 173 7.22 -9.32 -18.93
C LEU A 173 6.67 -9.91 -17.63
N LYS A 174 7.45 -10.73 -16.95
CA LYS A 174 7.17 -11.12 -15.57
C LYS A 174 7.72 -10.04 -14.65
N THR A 175 6.84 -9.40 -13.88
CA THR A 175 7.21 -8.36 -12.91
C THR A 175 6.91 -8.83 -11.50
N GLU A 176 7.82 -8.54 -10.58
CA GLU A 176 7.70 -8.80 -9.15
C GLU A 176 7.91 -7.46 -8.41
N VAL A 177 7.00 -7.16 -7.48
CA VAL A 177 7.10 -6.04 -6.54
C VAL A 177 7.06 -6.60 -5.13
N THR A 178 8.10 -6.39 -4.35
CA THR A 178 8.15 -6.85 -2.96
C THR A 178 8.12 -5.65 -2.02
N TYR A 179 7.12 -5.62 -1.15
CA TYR A 179 7.07 -4.71 -0.01
C TYR A 179 7.61 -5.43 1.22
N SER A 180 8.54 -4.83 1.96
CA SER A 180 9.01 -5.37 3.23
C SER A 180 9.14 -4.30 4.31
N LEU A 181 8.79 -4.67 5.54
CA LEU A 181 8.88 -3.86 6.74
C LEU A 181 9.78 -4.54 7.76
N ASN A 182 10.67 -3.78 8.38
CA ASN A 182 11.57 -4.26 9.42
C ASN A 182 11.43 -3.47 10.74
N GLU A 183 12.16 -3.91 11.77
CA GLU A 183 12.21 -3.26 13.09
C GLU A 183 13.01 -1.94 13.09
N LYS A 184 13.55 -1.49 11.95
CA LYS A 184 14.17 -0.16 11.83
C LYS A 184 13.20 0.90 11.30
N ASN A 185 11.90 0.58 11.23
CA ASN A 185 10.86 1.40 10.59
C ASN A 185 11.08 1.63 9.08
N GLU A 186 11.82 0.73 8.42
CA GLU A 186 12.07 0.84 6.99
C GLU A 186 11.00 0.06 6.22
N LEU A 187 10.15 0.78 5.49
CA LEU A 187 9.32 0.19 4.43
C LEU A 187 10.10 0.24 3.12
N LYS A 188 10.45 -0.93 2.58
CA LYS A 188 11.19 -1.08 1.33
C LYS A 188 10.27 -1.58 0.22
N ILE A 189 10.49 -1.06 -0.99
CA ILE A 189 9.83 -1.54 -2.23
C ILE A 189 10.93 -1.98 -3.20
N ASP A 190 11.01 -3.28 -3.50
CA ASP A 190 11.93 -3.85 -4.48
C ASP A 190 11.19 -4.24 -5.76
N TYR A 191 11.74 -3.85 -6.91
CA TYR A 191 11.21 -4.22 -8.23
C TYR A 191 12.16 -5.21 -8.91
N ARG A 192 11.61 -6.28 -9.48
CA ARG A 192 12.33 -7.20 -10.36
C ARG A 192 11.49 -7.48 -11.58
N ALA A 193 12.13 -7.59 -12.75
CA ALA A 193 11.44 -7.94 -13.97
C ALA A 193 12.32 -8.79 -14.89
N THR A 194 11.71 -9.73 -15.60
CA THR A 194 12.33 -10.50 -16.67
C THR A 194 11.43 -10.51 -17.89
N THR A 195 12.03 -10.51 -19.09
CA THR A 195 11.30 -10.45 -20.37
C THR A 195 11.84 -11.49 -21.35
N ASP A 196 10.97 -11.97 -22.24
CA ASP A 196 11.35 -12.88 -23.33
C ASP A 196 11.78 -12.15 -24.63
N LYS A 197 11.56 -10.84 -24.71
CA LYS A 197 11.97 -9.97 -25.82
C LYS A 197 12.46 -8.61 -25.29
N PRO A 198 13.33 -7.89 -26.03
CA PRO A 198 13.66 -6.50 -25.71
C PRO A 198 12.38 -5.65 -25.54
N THR A 199 12.33 -4.88 -24.46
CA THR A 199 11.23 -3.95 -24.15
C THR A 199 11.76 -2.76 -23.36
N VAL A 200 10.98 -1.67 -23.36
CA VAL A 200 11.19 -0.56 -22.42
C VAL A 200 10.52 -0.88 -21.08
N LEU A 201 11.14 -0.45 -19.98
CA LEU A 201 10.62 -0.63 -18.64
C LEU A 201 11.00 0.56 -17.76
N ASN A 202 10.03 1.13 -17.06
CA ASN A 202 10.23 2.15 -16.04
C ASN A 202 9.14 1.96 -14.96
N LEU A 203 9.51 1.36 -13.84
CA LEU A 203 8.60 1.03 -12.74
C LEU A 203 8.74 2.03 -11.60
N THR A 204 7.64 2.37 -10.95
CA THR A 204 7.63 3.22 -9.75
C THR A 204 6.40 2.96 -8.90
N ASN A 205 6.35 3.55 -7.70
CA ASN A 205 5.17 3.57 -6.85
C ASN A 205 4.66 5.02 -6.77
N HIS A 206 3.36 5.20 -6.91
CA HIS A 206 2.74 6.53 -7.00
C HIS A 206 2.04 6.96 -5.69
N SER A 207 2.67 6.67 -4.54
CA SER A 207 2.20 7.14 -3.23
C SER A 207 2.30 8.66 -3.11
N TYR A 208 1.26 9.26 -2.53
CA TYR A 208 1.22 10.66 -2.15
C TYR A 208 1.29 10.74 -0.65
N PHE A 209 2.28 11.46 -0.13
CA PHE A 209 2.55 11.53 1.30
C PHE A 209 2.04 12.84 1.90
N ASN A 210 1.42 12.75 3.07
CA ASN A 210 1.18 13.87 3.97
C ASN A 210 1.61 13.48 5.38
N LEU A 211 2.77 13.99 5.81
CA LEU A 211 3.36 13.65 7.11
C LEU A 211 2.59 14.24 8.31
N ALA A 212 1.68 15.18 8.06
CA ALA A 212 0.75 15.71 9.06
C ALA A 212 -0.56 14.89 9.14
N GLY A 213 -0.57 13.71 8.52
CA GLY A 213 -1.74 12.85 8.34
C GLY A 213 -2.46 13.12 7.02
N ALA A 214 -3.00 12.08 6.40
CA ALA A 214 -3.72 12.16 5.12
C ALA A 214 -4.87 13.18 5.14
N GLY A 215 -5.46 13.44 6.32
CA GLY A 215 -6.50 14.44 6.52
C GLY A 215 -7.74 14.20 5.65
N THR A 216 -8.60 15.22 5.51
CA THR A 216 -9.70 15.21 4.54
C THR A 216 -9.25 15.95 3.28
N VAL A 217 -8.96 15.23 2.20
CA VAL A 217 -8.72 15.83 0.88
C VAL A 217 -10.02 15.75 0.08
N VAL A 218 -10.63 16.90 -0.20
CA VAL A 218 -11.80 16.97 -1.10
C VAL A 218 -11.27 16.95 -2.53
N MET A 219 -11.48 15.83 -3.22
CA MET A 219 -11.18 15.72 -4.64
C MET A 219 -12.32 16.34 -5.45
N TYR A 220 -12.06 17.47 -6.10
CA TYR A 220 -13.00 18.06 -7.05
C TYR A 220 -12.91 17.29 -8.38
N SER A 221 -13.85 16.38 -8.61
CA SER A 221 -14.09 15.73 -9.89
C SER A 221 -15.27 16.40 -10.59
N ASN A 222 -15.10 16.80 -11.85
CA ASN A 222 -16.17 17.40 -12.66
C ASN A 222 -17.28 16.40 -13.07
N ARG A 223 -17.28 15.14 -12.57
CA ARG A 223 -18.20 14.08 -13.05
C ARG A 223 -18.77 13.11 -12.00
N SER A 224 -18.54 13.28 -10.70
CA SER A 224 -19.10 12.37 -9.68
C SER A 224 -19.37 13.09 -8.35
N PRO A 225 -20.28 12.60 -7.48
CA PRO A 225 -20.41 13.12 -6.12
C PRO A 225 -19.07 13.01 -5.36
N PRO A 226 -18.85 13.83 -4.31
CA PRO A 226 -17.61 13.82 -3.55
C PRO A 226 -17.32 12.41 -3.02
N CYS A 227 -16.18 11.84 -3.42
CA CYS A 227 -15.67 10.58 -2.90
C CYS A 227 -14.87 10.87 -1.62
N THR A 228 -15.11 10.08 -0.57
CA THR A 228 -14.45 10.25 0.72
C THR A 228 -13.04 9.66 0.65
N LEU A 229 -12.02 10.53 0.68
CA LEU A 229 -10.65 10.11 0.94
C LEU A 229 -10.55 9.53 2.35
N ARG A 230 -9.64 8.57 2.56
CA ARG A 230 -9.45 7.99 3.89
C ARG A 230 -9.09 9.06 4.94
N THR A 231 -9.89 9.15 6.00
CA THR A 231 -9.62 10.00 7.17
C THR A 231 -9.33 9.17 8.41
N THR A 232 -8.26 9.48 9.14
CA THR A 232 -8.06 8.99 10.51
C THR A 232 -8.90 9.80 11.50
N HIS A 233 -10.20 9.54 11.59
CA HIS A 233 -11.00 9.98 12.73
C HIS A 233 -11.14 8.85 13.74
N ARG A 234 -10.22 8.79 14.73
CA ARG A 234 -10.54 8.17 16.01
C ARG A 234 -11.38 9.19 16.78
N SER A 235 -12.70 9.01 16.71
CA SER A 235 -13.62 9.60 17.69
C SER A 235 -13.30 8.96 19.04
N THR A 236 -12.51 9.62 19.87
CA THR A 236 -12.52 9.34 21.31
C THR A 236 -13.77 9.99 21.87
N THR A 237 -14.88 9.26 21.89
CA THR A 237 -15.99 9.61 22.79
C THR A 237 -15.56 9.26 24.22
N SER A 238 -15.83 10.23 25.09
CA SER A 238 -15.41 10.39 26.49
C SER A 238 -15.65 9.20 27.40
#